data_AF-A0A165MQH4-F1
#
_entry.id   AF-A0A165MQH4-F1
#
_cell.length_a   1.000
_cell.length_b   1.000
_cell.length_c   1.000
_cell.angle_alpha   90.00
_cell.angle_beta   90.00
_cell.angle_gamma   90.00
#
_symmetry.space_group_name_H-M   'P 1'
#
loop_
_entity.id
_entity.type
_entity.pdbx_description
1 polymer ?
#
loop_
_entity_poly.entity_id
_entity_poly.type
_entity_poly.pdbx_seq_one_letter_code
_entity_poly.pdbx_strand_id
1 'polypeptide(L)'
;MDHRWHSIRPWSPRLVLQVKHVSSVAATFVLCPADEESSTRPISDMLGPNGVAVTVNGSNWHRVLVHVDEASNEAIVVVVGLVPARHYDVELRVDSSDEHEPALAVAETIDTTPEDNVEDDEEEDDGENDSVPSTPTLAPTPPREHTPSPTVEERATQIRSSLSALSNEQSTLTEQLRVVRRDMQRAEAALRAEIDSLKRASDKASAAEQRSKQKVLALQEAVKQSLAATSDAKAEAAIIEDSTATLRHQEDELEAQVARLREEASRIKAQADEAVAADTKRLSDAQQELATYESRDEKLSAKRVRLEEQLPELESRLASLLHDNEELETELAPRPQPRIPLAPSAHSHWPVTAMARQASSAGSH
;
A
#
# COMPACT_ATOMS: atom_id res chain seq x y z
N MET A 1 -0.73 53.05 12.46
CA MET A 1 -1.63 52.19 13.27
C MET A 1 -1.97 51.04 12.34
N ASP A 2 -1.20 49.97 12.44
CA ASP A 2 -1.22 48.87 11.47
C ASP A 2 -2.23 47.82 11.92
N HIS A 3 -3.28 47.64 11.12
CA HIS A 3 -4.27 46.59 11.34
C HIS A 3 -3.73 45.25 10.81
N ARG A 4 -2.98 44.56 11.67
CA ARG A 4 -2.53 43.18 11.47
C ARG A 4 -3.72 42.23 11.59
N TRP A 5 -4.24 41.76 10.46
CA TRP A 5 -5.18 40.64 10.41
C TRP A 5 -4.48 39.39 10.94
N HIS A 6 -4.93 38.85 12.07
CA HIS A 6 -4.60 37.50 12.50
C HIS A 6 -5.78 36.61 12.13
N SER A 7 -5.59 35.76 11.13
CA SER A 7 -6.50 34.65 10.89
C SER A 7 -6.39 33.69 12.07
N ILE A 8 -7.39 33.71 12.95
CA ILE A 8 -7.57 32.71 13.99
C ILE A 8 -8.37 31.57 13.34
N ARG A 9 -7.67 30.52 12.93
CA ARG A 9 -7.95 29.08 13.17
C ARG A 9 -7.20 28.21 12.14
N PRO A 10 -6.13 27.50 12.53
CA PRO A 10 -5.67 26.32 11.81
C PRO A 10 -6.29 25.10 12.48
N TRP A 11 -7.48 24.70 12.06
CA TRP A 11 -7.97 23.37 12.41
C TRP A 11 -7.60 22.47 11.24
N SER A 12 -6.39 21.92 11.26
CA SER A 12 -6.08 20.79 10.37
C SER A 12 -6.94 19.62 10.86
N PRO A 13 -7.87 19.11 10.04
CA PRO A 13 -8.61 17.92 10.41
C PRO A 13 -7.62 16.77 10.58
N ARG A 14 -7.62 16.10 11.73
CA ARG A 14 -6.70 14.98 12.01
C ARG A 14 -7.02 13.73 11.20
N LEU A 15 -8.24 13.66 10.65
CA LEU A 15 -8.73 12.57 9.84
C LEU A 15 -9.26 13.12 8.51
N VAL A 16 -8.92 12.47 7.42
CA VAL A 16 -9.51 12.65 6.10
C VAL A 16 -10.63 11.64 5.94
N LEU A 17 -11.80 12.13 5.53
CA LEU A 17 -12.95 11.32 5.18
C LEU A 17 -13.00 11.14 3.66
N GLN A 18 -13.03 9.89 3.21
CA GLN A 18 -13.18 9.53 1.81
C GLN A 18 -14.45 8.70 1.59
N VAL A 19 -15.26 9.07 0.60
CA VAL A 19 -16.41 8.27 0.19
C VAL A 19 -15.91 7.16 -0.74
N LYS A 20 -16.11 5.90 -0.36
CA LYS A 20 -15.65 4.73 -1.13
C LYS A 20 -16.73 4.14 -2.02
N HIS A 21 -17.96 4.08 -1.53
CA HIS A 21 -19.07 3.49 -2.28
C HIS A 21 -20.41 4.04 -1.81
N VAL A 22 -21.30 4.34 -2.75
CA VAL A 22 -22.67 4.77 -2.48
C VAL A 22 -23.62 3.85 -3.25
N SER A 23 -24.63 3.34 -2.57
CA SER A 23 -25.70 2.53 -3.15
C SER A 23 -27.06 3.02 -2.67
N SER A 24 -28.12 2.48 -3.25
CA SER A 24 -29.50 2.82 -2.89
C SER A 24 -29.88 2.50 -1.44
N VAL A 25 -29.14 1.61 -0.77
CA VAL A 25 -29.44 1.14 0.60
C VAL A 25 -28.30 1.31 1.61
N ALA A 26 -27.12 1.72 1.16
CA ALA A 26 -25.95 1.88 2.01
C ALA A 26 -24.91 2.85 1.43
N ALA A 27 -24.17 3.52 2.31
CA ALA A 27 -23.00 4.34 1.98
C ALA A 27 -21.78 3.85 2.79
N THR A 28 -20.61 3.79 2.15
CA THR A 28 -19.35 3.36 2.76
C THR A 28 -18.34 4.50 2.72
N PHE A 29 -17.81 4.83 3.88
CA PHE A 29 -16.81 5.84 4.09
C PHE A 29 -15.53 5.21 4.64
N VAL A 30 -14.39 5.80 4.32
CA VAL A 30 -13.09 5.47 4.88
C VAL A 30 -12.55 6.70 5.60
N LEU A 31 -12.12 6.51 6.84
CA LEU A 31 -11.42 7.50 7.63
C LEU A 31 -9.94 7.13 7.66
N CYS A 32 -9.09 8.06 7.23
CA CYS A 32 -7.62 7.91 7.26
C CYS A 32 -7.00 9.07 8.05
N PRO A 33 -5.85 8.88 8.73
CA PRO A 33 -5.09 10.00 9.30
C PRO A 33 -4.66 10.99 8.21
N ALA A 34 -4.82 12.29 8.46
CA ALA A 34 -4.56 13.34 7.46
C ALA A 34 -3.07 13.64 7.26
N ASP A 35 -2.29 13.57 8.34
CA ASP A 35 -0.88 13.95 8.37
C ASP A 35 0.00 12.73 8.69
N GLU A 36 1.21 12.68 8.14
CA GLU A 36 2.16 11.61 8.47
C GLU A 36 2.51 11.58 9.96
N GLU A 37 2.48 12.72 10.66
CA GLU A 37 2.67 12.74 12.11
C GLU A 37 1.54 12.01 12.86
N SER A 38 0.31 12.07 12.33
CA SER A 38 -0.85 11.35 12.87
C SER A 38 -0.87 9.87 12.50
N SER A 39 -0.12 9.45 11.47
CA SER A 39 0.00 8.02 11.09
C SER A 39 0.72 7.17 12.15
N THR A 40 1.47 7.81 13.06
CA THR A 40 2.17 7.13 14.16
C THR A 40 1.25 6.67 15.28
N ARG A 41 0.03 7.23 15.37
CA ARG A 41 -0.99 6.80 16.33
C ARG A 41 -1.95 5.84 15.64
N PRO A 42 -2.30 4.71 16.26
CA PRO A 42 -3.29 3.81 15.68
C PRO A 42 -4.66 4.51 15.66
N ILE A 43 -5.40 4.34 14.57
CA ILE A 43 -6.69 4.98 14.35
C ILE A 43 -7.72 4.56 15.43
N SER A 44 -7.53 3.39 16.04
CA SER A 44 -8.31 2.92 17.20
C SER A 44 -8.24 3.89 18.39
N ASP A 45 -7.07 4.47 18.66
CA ASP A 45 -6.88 5.46 19.72
C ASP A 45 -7.51 6.82 19.34
N MET A 46 -7.48 7.17 18.06
CA MET A 46 -8.07 8.41 17.55
C MET A 46 -9.60 8.41 17.59
N LEU A 47 -10.21 7.24 17.39
CA LEU A 47 -11.67 7.07 17.45
C LEU A 47 -12.24 7.06 18.88
N GLY A 48 -11.39 6.85 19.88
CA GLY A 48 -11.80 6.78 21.28
C GLY A 48 -12.69 5.57 21.61
N PRO A 49 -13.05 5.40 22.90
CA PRO A 49 -13.86 4.26 23.36
C PRO A 49 -15.31 4.31 22.84
N ASN A 50 -15.80 5.49 22.48
CA ASN A 50 -17.17 5.70 22.00
C ASN A 50 -17.30 5.51 20.48
N GLY A 51 -16.18 5.40 19.75
CA GLY A 51 -16.15 5.18 18.31
C GLY A 51 -16.68 6.37 17.49
N VAL A 52 -17.27 6.06 16.33
CA VAL A 52 -17.84 7.05 15.41
C VAL A 52 -19.34 7.16 15.64
N ALA A 53 -19.81 8.37 15.96
CA ALA A 53 -21.23 8.71 15.97
C ALA A 53 -21.65 9.20 14.58
N VAL A 54 -22.72 8.64 14.02
CA VAL A 54 -23.23 9.02 12.70
C VAL A 54 -24.63 9.61 12.86
N THR A 55 -24.84 10.79 12.28
CA THR A 55 -26.18 11.38 12.16
C THR A 55 -26.58 11.47 10.71
N VAL A 56 -27.81 11.06 10.41
CA VAL A 56 -28.41 11.12 9.07
C VAL A 56 -29.61 12.07 9.15
N ASN A 57 -29.59 13.14 8.35
CA ASN A 57 -30.59 14.22 8.38
C ASN A 57 -30.79 14.79 9.80
N GLY A 58 -29.70 14.99 10.53
CA GLY A 58 -29.69 15.50 11.91
C GLY A 58 -30.18 14.51 12.99
N SER A 59 -30.58 13.30 12.63
CA SER A 59 -31.00 12.25 13.58
C SER A 59 -29.90 11.21 13.79
N ASN A 60 -29.69 10.75 15.03
CA ASN A 60 -28.72 9.70 15.32
C ASN A 60 -29.08 8.40 14.59
N TRP A 61 -28.13 7.83 13.86
CA TRP A 61 -28.34 6.63 13.06
C TRP A 61 -27.69 5.42 13.72
N HIS A 62 -28.49 4.45 14.14
CA HIS A 62 -28.01 3.27 14.86
C HIS A 62 -27.56 2.13 13.94
N ARG A 63 -27.91 2.17 12.65
CA ARG A 63 -27.59 1.11 11.69
C ARG A 63 -26.24 1.41 11.02
N VAL A 64 -25.18 1.38 11.81
CA VAL A 64 -23.82 1.69 11.38
C VAL A 64 -22.91 0.53 11.73
N LEU A 65 -22.09 0.12 10.76
CA LEU A 65 -21.02 -0.86 10.96
C LEU A 65 -19.69 -0.12 10.89
N VAL A 66 -18.86 -0.25 11.92
CA VAL A 66 -17.51 0.30 11.96
C VAL A 66 -16.52 -0.85 12.01
N HIS A 67 -15.59 -0.86 11.06
CA HIS A 67 -14.49 -1.80 11.03
C HIS A 67 -13.17 -1.03 11.02
N VAL A 68 -12.30 -1.33 11.98
CA VAL A 68 -10.97 -0.73 12.07
C VAL A 68 -9.97 -1.75 11.56
N ASP A 69 -9.24 -1.40 10.51
CA ASP A 69 -8.14 -2.20 10.00
C ASP A 69 -6.82 -1.63 10.54
N GLU A 70 -6.28 -2.33 11.54
CA GLU A 70 -5.05 -1.94 12.23
C GLU A 70 -3.81 -2.07 11.33
N ALA A 71 -3.86 -2.92 10.29
CA ALA A 71 -2.73 -3.12 9.38
C ALA A 71 -2.57 -1.96 8.39
N SER A 72 -3.69 -1.40 7.92
CA SER A 72 -3.70 -0.24 7.01
C SER A 72 -3.85 1.11 7.73
N ASN A 73 -4.13 1.10 9.03
CA ASN A 73 -4.46 2.28 9.84
C ASN A 73 -5.68 3.06 9.28
N GLU A 74 -6.66 2.32 8.77
CA GLU A 74 -7.90 2.86 8.18
C GLU A 74 -9.12 2.40 8.97
N ALA A 75 -10.17 3.23 9.01
CA ALA A 75 -11.45 2.88 9.59
C ALA A 75 -12.56 2.97 8.55
N ILE A 76 -13.23 1.85 8.31
CA ILE A 76 -14.31 1.72 7.35
C ILE A 76 -15.64 1.87 8.09
N VAL A 77 -16.43 2.87 7.71
CA VAL A 77 -17.75 3.15 8.27
C VAL A 77 -18.81 2.87 7.21
N VAL A 78 -19.70 1.92 7.46
CA VAL A 78 -20.81 1.57 6.56
C VAL A 78 -22.12 1.97 7.20
N VAL A 79 -22.80 2.95 6.59
CA VAL A 79 -24.15 3.37 6.96
C VAL A 79 -25.14 2.52 6.16
N VAL A 80 -25.94 1.69 6.83
CA VAL A 80 -26.89 0.77 6.18
C VAL A 80 -28.34 1.12 6.48
N GLY A 81 -29.24 0.67 5.61
CA GLY A 81 -30.68 0.87 5.77
C GLY A 81 -31.17 2.22 5.24
N LEU A 82 -30.43 2.82 4.31
CA LEU A 82 -30.93 3.96 3.55
C LEU A 82 -32.09 3.51 2.67
N VAL A 83 -33.10 4.36 2.51
CA VAL A 83 -34.20 4.16 1.57
C VAL A 83 -33.79 4.77 0.22
N PRO A 84 -33.92 4.02 -0.90
CA PRO A 84 -33.63 4.52 -2.24
C PRO A 84 -34.40 5.80 -2.59
N ALA A 85 -33.88 6.58 -3.53
CA ALA A 85 -34.51 7.80 -4.05
C ALA A 85 -34.82 8.85 -2.97
N ARG A 86 -33.96 8.94 -1.96
CA ARG A 86 -33.98 10.00 -0.95
C ARG A 86 -32.61 10.66 -0.81
N HIS A 87 -32.61 11.96 -0.60
CA HIS A 87 -31.43 12.72 -0.24
C HIS A 87 -31.12 12.54 1.24
N TYR A 88 -29.87 12.22 1.54
CA TYR A 88 -29.37 12.12 2.90
C TYR A 88 -28.20 13.07 3.10
N ASP A 89 -28.27 13.81 4.21
CA ASP A 89 -27.14 14.53 4.78
C ASP A 89 -26.54 13.65 5.88
N VAL A 90 -25.27 13.25 5.73
CA VAL A 90 -24.60 12.30 6.63
C VAL A 90 -23.44 13.00 7.30
N GLU A 91 -23.54 13.20 8.62
CA GLU A 91 -22.45 13.74 9.43
C GLU A 91 -21.78 12.62 10.22
N LEU A 92 -20.46 12.57 10.21
CA LEU A 92 -19.67 11.67 11.04
C LEU A 92 -18.95 12.49 12.11
N ARG A 93 -19.16 12.12 13.37
CA ARG A 93 -18.50 12.73 14.52
C ARG A 93 -17.65 11.70 15.22
N VAL A 94 -16.41 12.07 15.52
CA VAL A 94 -15.48 11.23 16.26
C VAL A 94 -15.34 11.81 17.66
N ASP A 95 -15.74 11.04 18.66
CA ASP A 95 -15.63 11.43 20.06
C ASP A 95 -14.21 11.09 20.55
N SER A 96 -13.23 11.93 20.24
CA SER A 96 -11.89 11.79 20.82
C SER A 96 -11.96 12.09 22.32
N SER A 97 -11.44 11.20 23.18
CA SER A 97 -11.53 11.35 24.64
C SER A 97 -10.67 12.47 25.24
N ASP A 98 -9.86 13.15 24.43
CA ASP A 98 -9.12 14.33 24.87
C ASP A 98 -10.10 15.52 24.93
N GLU A 99 -10.06 16.29 26.01
CA GLU A 99 -11.00 17.39 26.39
C GLU A 99 -11.05 18.60 25.41
N HIS A 100 -10.83 18.38 24.12
CA HIS A 100 -10.91 19.38 23.06
C HIS A 100 -12.09 19.05 22.14
N GLU A 101 -12.80 20.10 21.72
CA GLU A 101 -14.05 20.03 20.96
C GLU A 101 -14.08 18.96 19.85
N PRO A 102 -15.24 18.29 19.65
CA PRO A 102 -15.37 17.16 18.75
C PRO A 102 -14.96 17.50 17.31
N ALA A 103 -14.15 16.62 16.71
CA ALA A 103 -13.77 16.68 15.31
C ALA A 103 -14.98 16.41 14.41
N LEU A 104 -15.49 17.46 13.73
CA LEU A 104 -16.64 17.36 12.82
C LEU A 104 -16.13 17.13 11.39
N ALA A 105 -16.36 15.93 10.85
CA ALA A 105 -16.16 15.64 9.43
C ALA A 105 -17.54 15.59 8.75
N VAL A 106 -17.86 16.62 7.97
CA VAL A 106 -19.13 16.71 7.24
C VAL A 106 -18.96 15.98 5.90
N ALA A 107 -19.80 14.98 5.63
CA ALA A 107 -19.87 14.36 4.30
C ALA A 107 -20.92 15.09 3.46
N GLU A 108 -20.53 15.46 2.24
CA GLU A 108 -21.35 16.20 1.28
C GLU A 108 -22.55 15.36 0.78
N THR A 109 -23.68 16.04 0.58
CA THR A 109 -25.01 15.55 0.17
C THR A 109 -24.99 14.28 -0.68
N ILE A 110 -25.58 13.19 -0.17
CA ILE A 110 -25.68 11.92 -0.90
C ILE A 110 -27.02 11.88 -1.63
N ASP A 111 -26.96 11.97 -2.95
CA ASP A 111 -28.10 11.71 -3.80
C ASP A 111 -28.19 10.21 -4.11
N THR A 112 -29.27 9.57 -3.70
CA THR A 112 -29.53 8.15 -4.01
C THR A 112 -30.46 7.98 -5.21
N THR A 113 -30.71 9.02 -6.00
CA THR A 113 -31.50 8.91 -7.23
C THR A 113 -30.71 8.12 -8.28
N PRO A 114 -31.22 6.97 -8.75
CA PRO A 114 -30.72 6.36 -9.98
C PRO A 114 -31.00 7.31 -11.14
N GLU A 115 -29.98 7.66 -11.92
CA GLU A 115 -30.15 8.44 -13.15
C GLU A 115 -31.11 7.73 -14.12
N ASP A 116 -32.20 8.43 -14.44
CA ASP A 116 -33.14 8.30 -15.55
C ASP A 116 -33.34 6.91 -16.20
N ASN A 117 -34.44 6.26 -15.82
CA ASN A 117 -35.25 5.47 -16.75
C ASN A 117 -36.73 5.68 -16.42
N VAL A 118 -37.33 6.71 -17.01
CA VAL A 118 -38.78 6.95 -16.95
C VAL A 118 -39.45 6.00 -17.93
N GLU A 119 -39.95 4.87 -17.44
CA GLU A 119 -40.98 4.08 -18.08
C GLU A 119 -42.31 4.48 -17.44
N ASP A 120 -43.08 5.32 -18.14
CA ASP A 120 -44.51 5.53 -17.90
C ASP A 120 -45.23 4.24 -18.31
N ASP A 121 -45.65 3.45 -17.31
CA ASP A 121 -46.64 2.38 -17.47
C ASP A 121 -48.03 3.03 -17.50
N GLU A 122 -48.59 3.19 -18.69
CA GLU A 122 -50.02 3.44 -18.89
C GLU A 122 -50.76 2.09 -18.83
N GLU A 123 -51.47 1.84 -17.73
CA GLU A 123 -52.46 0.76 -17.64
C GLU A 123 -53.71 1.15 -18.46
N GLU A 124 -53.85 0.58 -19.66
CA GLU A 124 -55.10 0.59 -20.43
C GLU A 124 -56.03 -0.55 -19.93
N ASP A 125 -57.15 -0.14 -19.33
CA ASP A 125 -58.27 -0.98 -18.86
C ASP A 125 -59.21 -1.30 -20.04
N ASP A 126 -59.05 -2.49 -20.62
CA ASP A 126 -59.93 -3.05 -21.65
C ASP A 126 -61.21 -3.64 -21.01
N GLY A 127 -62.36 -3.02 -21.31
CA GLY A 127 -63.66 -3.44 -20.80
C GLY A 127 -64.82 -3.15 -21.75
N GLU A 128 -64.71 -3.51 -23.04
CA GLU A 128 -65.83 -3.52 -23.98
C GLU A 128 -66.84 -4.63 -23.65
N ASN A 129 -68.04 -4.23 -23.23
CA ASN A 129 -69.17 -5.12 -22.97
C ASN A 129 -70.18 -5.01 -24.14
N ASP A 130 -70.01 -5.88 -25.14
CA ASP A 130 -70.84 -5.95 -26.34
C ASP A 130 -72.20 -6.63 -26.05
N SER A 131 -73.30 -5.92 -26.27
CA SER A 131 -74.67 -6.41 -26.08
C SER A 131 -75.36 -6.57 -27.43
N VAL A 132 -75.49 -7.82 -27.88
CA VAL A 132 -76.26 -8.20 -29.08
C VAL A 132 -77.72 -8.54 -28.75
N PRO A 133 -78.68 -8.26 -29.66
CA PRO A 133 -80.11 -8.32 -29.41
C PRO A 133 -80.72 -9.70 -29.70
N SER A 134 -81.77 -10.07 -28.95
CA SER A 134 -82.56 -11.30 -29.17
C SER A 134 -83.90 -10.99 -29.85
N THR A 135 -84.27 -11.78 -30.87
CA THR A 135 -85.64 -12.00 -31.39
C THR A 135 -85.61 -13.23 -32.32
N PRO A 136 -86.73 -13.92 -32.66
CA PRO A 136 -88.05 -14.03 -32.02
C PRO A 136 -88.51 -15.49 -31.77
N THR A 137 -89.55 -15.64 -30.94
CA THR A 137 -90.26 -16.91 -30.65
C THR A 137 -91.34 -17.20 -31.70
N LEU A 138 -91.38 -18.45 -32.17
CA LEU A 138 -92.37 -19.01 -33.12
C LEU A 138 -93.44 -19.87 -32.41
N ALA A 139 -94.62 -19.92 -33.04
CA ALA A 139 -95.74 -20.88 -32.93
C ALA A 139 -96.91 -20.50 -31.98
N PRO A 140 -98.13 -21.10 -32.12
CA PRO A 140 -98.83 -21.61 -33.31
C PRO A 140 -100.32 -21.15 -33.42
N THR A 141 -100.88 -21.36 -34.61
CA THR A 141 -102.30 -21.27 -35.03
C THR A 141 -103.25 -22.19 -34.24
N PRO A 142 -104.50 -21.76 -33.97
CA PRO A 142 -105.69 -22.54 -34.39
C PRO A 142 -106.91 -21.62 -34.73
N PRO A 143 -108.16 -22.15 -34.84
CA PRO A 143 -108.80 -22.65 -36.05
C PRO A 143 -109.89 -21.72 -36.63
N ARG A 144 -110.20 -21.97 -37.90
CA ARG A 144 -111.27 -21.33 -38.70
C ARG A 144 -112.64 -21.43 -38.02
N GLU A 145 -113.25 -20.28 -37.73
CA GLU A 145 -114.69 -20.13 -37.55
C GLU A 145 -115.21 -19.10 -38.56
N HIS A 146 -116.34 -19.44 -39.19
CA HIS A 146 -116.94 -18.73 -40.30
C HIS A 146 -117.58 -17.41 -39.84
N THR A 147 -116.85 -16.31 -39.96
CA THR A 147 -117.39 -14.96 -39.79
C THR A 147 -118.14 -14.50 -41.05
N PRO A 148 -119.24 -13.74 -40.89
CA PRO A 148 -120.02 -13.20 -42.01
C PRO A 148 -119.12 -12.37 -42.92
N SER A 149 -119.40 -12.41 -44.23
CA SER A 149 -118.63 -11.69 -45.24
C SER A 149 -118.48 -10.22 -44.82
N PRO A 150 -117.24 -9.73 -44.62
CA PRO A 150 -117.00 -8.37 -44.20
C PRO A 150 -117.64 -7.44 -45.22
N THR A 151 -118.32 -6.42 -44.72
CA THR A 151 -118.92 -5.41 -45.59
C THR A 151 -117.81 -4.72 -46.39
N VAL A 152 -118.11 -4.20 -47.58
CA VAL A 152 -117.11 -3.58 -48.48
C VAL A 152 -116.31 -2.50 -47.74
N GLU A 153 -116.95 -1.81 -46.79
CA GLU A 153 -116.35 -0.85 -45.87
C GLU A 153 -115.22 -1.45 -45.02
N GLU A 154 -115.44 -2.59 -44.35
CA GLU A 154 -114.45 -3.23 -43.46
C GLU A 154 -113.21 -3.67 -44.24
N ARG A 155 -113.39 -4.26 -45.43
CA ARG A 155 -112.26 -4.63 -46.30
C ARG A 155 -111.46 -3.40 -46.74
N ALA A 156 -112.13 -2.27 -47.03
CA ALA A 156 -111.43 -1.03 -47.36
C ALA A 156 -110.63 -0.49 -46.17
N THR A 157 -111.16 -0.56 -44.95
CA THR A 157 -110.42 -0.18 -43.74
C THR A 157 -109.22 -1.10 -43.47
N GLN A 158 -109.37 -2.40 -43.71
CA GLN A 158 -108.28 -3.36 -43.58
C GLN A 158 -107.15 -3.07 -44.57
N ILE A 159 -107.47 -2.82 -45.85
CA ILE A 159 -106.47 -2.46 -46.87
C ILE A 159 -105.78 -1.13 -46.52
N ARG A 160 -106.51 -0.13 -46.03
CA ARG A 160 -105.91 1.14 -45.57
C ARG A 160 -104.95 0.93 -44.40
N SER A 161 -105.34 0.08 -43.44
CA SER A 161 -104.48 -0.26 -42.29
C SER A 161 -103.23 -1.05 -42.70
N SER A 162 -103.35 -1.96 -43.69
CA SER A 162 -102.18 -2.69 -44.20
C SER A 162 -101.26 -1.78 -45.00
N LEU A 163 -101.80 -0.85 -45.79
CA LEU A 163 -101.00 0.14 -46.50
C LEU A 163 -100.28 1.08 -45.53
N SER A 164 -100.95 1.52 -44.44
CA SER A 164 -100.28 2.33 -43.41
C SER A 164 -99.22 1.52 -42.66
N ALA A 165 -99.47 0.25 -42.34
CA ALA A 165 -98.48 -0.63 -41.72
C ALA A 165 -97.24 -0.82 -42.60
N LEU A 166 -97.43 -1.14 -43.89
CA LEU A 166 -96.32 -1.28 -44.84
C LEU A 166 -95.59 0.05 -45.07
N SER A 167 -96.30 1.17 -45.11
CA SER A 167 -95.68 2.50 -45.21
C SER A 167 -94.83 2.82 -43.97
N ASN A 168 -95.31 2.46 -42.77
CA ASN A 168 -94.56 2.64 -41.54
C ASN A 168 -93.32 1.74 -41.54
N GLU A 169 -93.45 0.47 -41.90
CA GLU A 169 -92.32 -0.46 -42.00
C GLU A 169 -91.27 0.01 -43.01
N GLN A 170 -91.70 0.49 -44.19
CA GLN A 170 -90.80 1.09 -45.17
C GLN A 170 -90.05 2.29 -44.57
N SER A 171 -90.74 3.17 -43.84
CA SER A 171 -90.09 4.30 -43.18
C SER A 171 -89.05 3.84 -42.14
N THR A 172 -89.38 2.84 -41.33
CA THR A 172 -88.47 2.26 -40.32
C THR A 172 -87.24 1.62 -40.96
N LEU A 173 -87.40 0.82 -42.02
CA LEU A 173 -86.28 0.20 -42.74
C LEU A 173 -85.38 1.25 -43.39
N THR A 174 -85.96 2.31 -43.97
CA THR A 174 -85.15 3.40 -44.55
C THR A 174 -84.37 4.17 -43.49
N GLU A 175 -84.93 4.34 -42.29
CA GLU A 175 -84.25 4.97 -41.17
C GLU A 175 -83.14 4.07 -40.61
N GLN A 176 -83.41 2.77 -40.42
CA GLN A 176 -82.41 1.78 -40.04
C GLN A 176 -81.25 1.74 -41.04
N LEU A 177 -81.53 1.77 -42.34
CA LEU A 177 -80.49 1.78 -43.38
C LEU A 177 -79.63 3.05 -43.31
N ARG A 178 -80.22 4.21 -42.99
CA ARG A 178 -79.47 5.46 -42.75
C ARG A 178 -78.60 5.39 -41.50
N VAL A 179 -79.10 4.79 -40.41
CA VAL A 179 -78.33 4.58 -39.17
C VAL A 179 -77.15 3.66 -39.45
N VAL A 180 -77.39 2.48 -40.03
CA VAL A 180 -76.32 1.52 -40.37
C VAL A 180 -75.26 2.14 -41.28
N ARG A 181 -75.63 2.93 -42.28
CA ARG A 181 -74.65 3.64 -43.13
C ARG A 181 -73.81 4.65 -42.33
N ARG A 182 -74.43 5.41 -41.43
CA ARG A 182 -73.73 6.38 -40.60
C ARG A 182 -72.79 5.68 -39.61
N ASP A 183 -73.21 4.58 -39.01
CA ASP A 183 -72.40 3.82 -38.06
C ASP A 183 -71.26 3.08 -38.76
N MET A 184 -71.50 2.50 -39.95
CA MET A 184 -70.44 1.96 -40.80
C MET A 184 -69.39 3.03 -41.14
N GLN A 185 -69.81 4.24 -41.52
CA GLN A 185 -68.89 5.34 -41.83
C GLN A 185 -68.09 5.78 -40.61
N ARG A 186 -68.69 5.79 -39.42
CA ARG A 186 -67.99 6.08 -38.15
C ARG A 186 -66.97 4.98 -37.82
N ALA A 187 -67.35 3.71 -37.94
CA ALA A 187 -66.46 2.58 -37.71
C ALA A 187 -65.28 2.58 -38.69
N GLU A 188 -65.52 2.86 -39.98
CA GLU A 188 -64.43 2.99 -40.97
C GLU A 188 -63.48 4.15 -40.63
N ALA A 189 -64.02 5.30 -40.19
CA ALA A 189 -63.20 6.41 -39.75
C ALA A 189 -62.36 6.07 -38.50
N ALA A 190 -62.93 5.30 -37.55
CA ALA A 190 -62.23 4.81 -36.36
C ALA A 190 -61.09 3.85 -36.73
N LEU A 191 -61.35 2.85 -37.59
CA LEU A 191 -60.32 1.91 -38.05
C LEU A 191 -59.18 2.61 -38.80
N ARG A 192 -59.49 3.65 -39.60
CA ARG A 192 -58.44 4.45 -40.26
C ARG A 192 -57.58 5.21 -39.25
N ALA A 193 -58.19 5.79 -38.22
CA ALA A 193 -57.47 6.48 -37.16
C ALA A 193 -56.58 5.51 -36.35
N GLU A 194 -57.07 4.31 -36.07
CA GLU A 194 -56.31 3.25 -35.40
C GLU A 194 -55.13 2.77 -36.24
N ILE A 195 -55.32 2.51 -37.54
CA ILE A 195 -54.23 2.14 -38.47
C ILE A 195 -53.15 3.23 -38.49
N ASP A 196 -53.54 4.50 -38.52
CA ASP A 196 -52.58 5.61 -38.51
C ASP A 196 -51.87 5.74 -37.16
N SER A 197 -52.55 5.44 -36.04
CA SER A 197 -51.93 5.35 -34.71
C SER A 197 -50.91 4.22 -34.64
N LEU A 198 -51.30 3.01 -35.06
CA LEU A 198 -50.43 1.83 -35.09
C LEU A 198 -49.21 2.02 -36.00
N LYS A 199 -49.37 2.71 -37.14
CA LYS A 199 -48.23 3.07 -37.99
C LYS A 199 -47.25 4.00 -37.28
N ARG A 200 -47.73 5.04 -36.60
CA ARG A 200 -46.87 5.96 -35.84
C ARG A 200 -46.17 5.24 -34.68
N ALA A 201 -46.88 4.36 -33.99
CA ALA A 201 -46.32 3.53 -32.93
C ALA A 201 -45.22 2.60 -33.48
N SER A 202 -45.49 1.94 -34.62
CA SER A 202 -44.52 1.09 -35.33
C SER A 202 -43.27 1.87 -35.76
N ASP A 203 -43.43 3.06 -36.34
CA ASP A 203 -42.31 3.90 -36.76
C ASP A 203 -41.47 4.35 -35.53
N LYS A 204 -42.14 4.74 -34.43
CA LYS A 204 -41.47 5.08 -33.16
C LYS A 204 -40.69 3.89 -32.59
N ALA A 205 -41.28 2.70 -32.58
CA ALA A 205 -40.64 1.46 -32.12
C ALA A 205 -39.41 1.13 -32.99
N SER A 206 -39.51 1.25 -34.31
CA SER A 206 -38.39 0.99 -35.23
C SER A 206 -37.20 1.92 -34.99
N ALA A 207 -37.45 3.20 -34.68
CA ALA A 207 -36.41 4.16 -34.33
C ALA A 207 -35.76 3.83 -32.98
N ALA A 208 -36.55 3.39 -31.99
CA ALA A 208 -36.04 2.95 -30.69
C ALA A 208 -35.14 1.71 -30.83
N GLU A 209 -35.54 0.72 -31.65
CA GLU A 209 -34.72 -0.46 -31.93
C GLU A 209 -33.39 -0.11 -32.62
N GLN A 210 -33.37 0.87 -33.51
CA GLN A 210 -32.13 1.30 -34.16
C GLN A 210 -31.16 1.89 -33.13
N ARG A 211 -31.65 2.70 -32.18
CA ARG A 211 -30.84 3.26 -31.09
C ARG A 211 -30.35 2.17 -30.14
N SER A 212 -31.19 1.20 -29.79
CA SER A 212 -30.78 0.10 -28.92
C SER A 212 -29.71 -0.77 -29.58
N LYS A 213 -29.83 -1.07 -30.88
CA LYS A 213 -28.79 -1.76 -31.67
C LYS A 213 -27.47 -0.99 -31.69
N GLN A 214 -27.51 0.33 -31.87
CA GLN A 214 -26.30 1.16 -31.80
C GLN A 214 -25.65 1.13 -30.41
N LYS A 215 -26.45 1.20 -29.33
CA LYS A 215 -25.97 1.08 -27.95
C LYS A 215 -25.30 -0.28 -27.71
N VAL A 216 -25.90 -1.36 -28.19
CA VAL A 216 -25.31 -2.71 -28.09
C VAL A 216 -23.97 -2.79 -28.83
N LEU A 217 -23.87 -2.25 -30.04
CA LEU A 217 -22.61 -2.24 -30.80
C LEU A 217 -21.52 -1.42 -30.09
N ALA A 218 -21.87 -0.24 -29.54
CA ALA A 218 -20.94 0.58 -28.78
C ALA A 218 -20.45 -0.14 -27.51
N LEU A 219 -21.35 -0.81 -26.79
CA LEU A 219 -20.98 -1.63 -25.62
C LEU A 219 -20.09 -2.82 -26.00
N GLN A 220 -20.37 -3.48 -27.13
CA GLN A 220 -19.51 -4.56 -27.63
C GLN A 220 -18.10 -4.07 -27.99
N GLU A 221 -17.98 -2.90 -28.60
CA GLU A 221 -16.69 -2.29 -28.89
C GLU A 221 -15.95 -1.90 -27.61
N ALA A 222 -16.64 -1.29 -26.64
CA ALA A 222 -16.08 -0.96 -25.34
C ALA A 222 -15.56 -2.21 -24.60
N VAL A 223 -16.32 -3.30 -24.60
CA VAL A 223 -15.88 -4.59 -24.01
C VAL A 223 -14.63 -5.09 -24.73
N LYS A 224 -14.62 -5.08 -26.07
CA LYS A 224 -13.45 -5.50 -26.85
C LYS A 224 -12.20 -4.65 -26.53
N GLN A 225 -12.35 -3.33 -26.43
CA GLN A 225 -11.26 -2.43 -26.07
C GLN A 225 -10.75 -2.69 -24.64
N SER A 226 -11.65 -2.91 -23.68
CA SER A 226 -11.28 -3.22 -22.29
C SER A 226 -10.52 -4.55 -22.16
N LEU A 227 -10.91 -5.56 -22.94
CA LEU A 227 -10.24 -6.85 -22.97
C LEU A 227 -8.84 -6.75 -23.58
N ALA A 228 -8.68 -5.96 -24.66
CA ALA A 228 -7.37 -5.68 -25.24
C ALA A 228 -6.45 -4.96 -24.24
N ALA A 229 -6.94 -3.89 -23.60
CA ALA A 229 -6.19 -3.17 -22.57
C ALA A 229 -5.80 -4.07 -21.38
N THR A 230 -6.69 -4.98 -20.96
CA THR A 230 -6.40 -5.95 -19.90
C THR A 230 -5.32 -6.94 -20.32
N SER A 231 -5.31 -7.37 -21.58
CA SER A 231 -4.27 -8.26 -22.11
C SER A 231 -2.92 -7.56 -22.16
N ASP A 232 -2.88 -6.31 -22.61
CA ASP A 232 -1.65 -5.51 -22.70
C ASP A 232 -1.07 -5.24 -21.31
N ALA A 233 -1.90 -4.84 -20.35
CA ALA A 233 -1.49 -4.65 -18.96
C ALA A 233 -0.93 -5.93 -18.32
N LYS A 234 -1.48 -7.11 -18.65
CA LYS A 234 -0.94 -8.40 -18.20
C LYS A 234 0.42 -8.71 -18.81
N ALA A 235 0.61 -8.39 -20.09
CA ALA A 235 1.90 -8.57 -20.75
C ALA A 235 2.97 -7.66 -20.14
N GLU A 236 2.65 -6.41 -19.83
CA GLU A 236 3.54 -5.49 -19.13
C GLU A 236 3.85 -5.96 -17.71
N ALA A 237 2.85 -6.44 -16.96
CA ALA A 237 3.05 -7.01 -15.63
C ALA A 237 4.02 -8.20 -15.65
N ALA A 238 3.92 -9.09 -16.65
CA ALA A 238 4.84 -10.22 -16.80
C ALA A 238 6.29 -9.75 -17.04
N ILE A 239 6.51 -8.72 -17.85
CA ILE A 239 7.85 -8.14 -18.09
C ILE A 239 8.42 -7.55 -16.79
N ILE A 240 7.58 -6.86 -16.02
CA ILE A 240 7.98 -6.30 -14.71
C ILE A 240 8.35 -7.43 -13.76
N GLU A 241 7.53 -8.47 -13.64
CA GLU A 241 7.80 -9.64 -12.79
C GLU A 241 9.15 -10.29 -13.14
N ASP A 242 9.42 -10.52 -14.42
CA ASP A 242 10.71 -11.06 -14.90
C ASP A 242 11.87 -10.14 -14.50
N SER A 243 11.74 -8.83 -14.72
CA SER A 243 12.78 -7.85 -14.35
C SER A 243 13.03 -7.83 -12.84
N THR A 244 11.99 -7.90 -12.01
CA THR A 244 12.12 -7.94 -10.55
C THR A 244 12.79 -9.24 -10.09
N ALA A 245 12.54 -10.36 -10.74
CA ALA A 245 13.21 -11.62 -10.45
C ALA A 245 14.71 -11.53 -10.77
N THR A 246 15.09 -10.91 -11.89
CA THR A 246 16.51 -10.72 -12.23
C THR A 246 17.23 -9.79 -11.25
N LEU A 247 16.58 -8.70 -10.82
CA LEU A 247 17.14 -7.77 -9.84
C LEU A 247 17.32 -8.43 -8.47
N ARG A 248 16.35 -9.25 -8.02
CA ARG A 248 16.48 -10.03 -6.77
C ARG A 248 17.66 -11.00 -6.82
N HIS A 249 17.85 -11.69 -7.94
CA HIS A 249 19.03 -12.56 -8.08
C HIS A 249 20.35 -11.76 -8.04
N GLN A 250 20.38 -10.54 -8.60
CA GLN A 250 21.56 -9.67 -8.51
C GLN A 250 21.80 -9.18 -7.08
N GLU A 251 20.74 -8.87 -6.34
CA GLU A 251 20.80 -8.52 -4.92
C GLU A 251 21.36 -9.67 -4.09
N ASP A 252 20.85 -10.90 -4.26
CA ASP A 252 21.32 -12.10 -3.57
C ASP A 252 22.81 -12.38 -3.85
N GLU A 253 23.25 -12.22 -5.11
CA GLU A 253 24.65 -12.41 -5.50
C GLU A 253 25.56 -11.33 -4.89
N LEU A 254 25.12 -10.07 -4.89
CA LEU A 254 25.87 -8.98 -4.25
C LEU A 254 25.92 -9.16 -2.73
N GLU A 255 24.83 -9.59 -2.09
CA GLU A 255 24.82 -9.89 -0.67
C GLU A 255 25.80 -11.01 -0.32
N ALA A 256 25.84 -12.08 -1.13
CA ALA A 256 26.81 -13.15 -0.98
C ALA A 256 28.27 -12.67 -1.15
N GLN A 257 28.54 -11.79 -2.10
CA GLN A 257 29.87 -11.19 -2.29
C GLN A 257 30.28 -10.32 -1.10
N VAL A 258 29.37 -9.49 -0.60
CA VAL A 258 29.62 -8.65 0.58
C VAL A 258 29.85 -9.52 1.83
N ALA A 259 29.10 -10.61 1.99
CA ALA A 259 29.32 -11.57 3.09
C ALA A 259 30.74 -12.17 3.05
N ARG A 260 31.20 -12.61 1.87
CA ARG A 260 32.57 -13.14 1.68
C ARG A 260 33.63 -12.09 2.00
N LEU A 261 33.49 -10.87 1.48
CA LEU A 261 34.45 -9.80 1.75
C LEU A 261 34.50 -9.43 3.24
N ARG A 262 33.37 -9.46 3.94
CA ARG A 262 33.32 -9.24 5.40
C ARG A 262 34.06 -10.35 6.15
N GLU A 263 33.89 -11.61 5.75
CA GLU A 263 34.61 -12.73 6.35
C GLU A 263 36.13 -12.60 6.13
N GLU A 264 36.56 -12.30 4.90
CA GLU A 264 37.97 -12.07 4.57
C GLU A 264 38.56 -10.90 5.36
N ALA A 265 37.85 -9.77 5.43
CA ALA A 265 38.27 -8.61 6.22
C ALA A 265 38.41 -8.96 7.72
N SER A 266 37.48 -9.75 8.25
CA SER A 266 37.53 -10.20 9.65
C SER A 266 38.75 -11.11 9.91
N ARG A 267 39.08 -11.98 8.95
CA ARG A 267 40.24 -12.87 9.01
C ARG A 267 41.55 -12.09 8.95
N ILE A 268 41.67 -11.14 8.03
CA ILE A 268 42.86 -10.28 7.90
C ILE A 268 43.06 -9.47 9.18
N LYS A 269 41.98 -8.91 9.74
CA LYS A 269 42.03 -8.19 11.00
C LYS A 269 42.52 -9.08 12.15
N ALA A 270 41.98 -10.29 12.29
CA ALA A 270 42.42 -11.23 13.31
C ALA A 270 43.91 -11.59 13.20
N GLN A 271 44.40 -11.80 11.97
CA GLN A 271 45.82 -12.05 11.71
C GLN A 271 46.70 -10.85 12.05
N ALA A 272 46.25 -9.63 11.73
CA ALA A 272 46.95 -8.41 12.07
C ALA A 272 47.01 -8.21 13.60
N ASP A 273 45.89 -8.43 14.30
CA ASP A 273 45.82 -8.33 15.76
C ASP A 273 46.74 -9.37 16.44
N GLU A 274 46.80 -10.60 15.92
CA GLU A 274 47.73 -11.63 16.41
C GLU A 274 49.20 -11.26 16.18
N ALA A 275 49.54 -10.72 15.00
CA ALA A 275 50.90 -10.26 14.70
C ALA A 275 51.32 -9.10 15.63
N VAL A 276 50.44 -8.12 15.84
CA VAL A 276 50.68 -7.00 16.78
C VAL A 276 50.84 -7.52 18.21
N ALA A 277 50.01 -8.48 18.64
CA ALA A 277 50.16 -9.11 19.96
C ALA A 277 51.50 -9.86 20.11
N ALA A 278 51.96 -10.54 19.07
CA ALA A 278 53.26 -11.22 19.07
C ALA A 278 54.42 -10.22 19.15
N ASP A 279 54.38 -9.14 18.38
CA ASP A 279 55.44 -8.12 18.37
C ASP A 279 55.47 -7.31 19.66
N THR A 280 54.31 -6.94 20.22
CA THR A 280 54.24 -6.28 21.54
C THR A 280 54.83 -7.17 22.65
N LYS A 281 54.59 -8.48 22.60
CA LYS A 281 55.23 -9.44 23.51
C LYS A 281 56.75 -9.47 23.32
N ARG A 282 57.25 -9.59 22.09
CA ARG A 282 58.70 -9.58 21.80
C ARG A 282 59.38 -8.31 22.28
N LEU A 283 58.73 -7.16 22.10
CA LEU A 283 59.24 -5.87 22.58
C LEU A 283 59.29 -5.82 24.10
N SER A 284 58.26 -6.32 24.79
CA SER A 284 58.26 -6.44 26.25
C SER A 284 59.39 -7.35 26.75
N ASP A 285 59.59 -8.51 26.12
CA ASP A 285 60.66 -9.44 26.48
C ASP A 285 62.05 -8.80 26.28
N ALA A 286 62.26 -8.11 25.14
CA ALA A 286 63.50 -7.38 24.86
C ALA A 286 63.73 -6.21 25.85
N GLN A 287 62.68 -5.49 26.26
CA GLN A 287 62.76 -4.45 27.29
C GLN A 287 63.18 -5.03 28.64
N GLN A 288 62.65 -6.20 29.03
CA GLN A 288 63.06 -6.90 30.24
C GLN A 288 64.54 -7.30 30.17
N GLU A 289 65.00 -7.84 29.04
CA GLU A 289 66.42 -8.16 28.83
C GLU A 289 67.31 -6.92 28.95
N LEU A 290 66.96 -5.81 28.30
CA LEU A 290 67.68 -4.53 28.43
C LEU A 290 67.78 -4.08 29.89
N ALA A 291 66.67 -4.10 30.64
CA ALA A 291 66.68 -3.76 32.07
C ALA A 291 67.60 -4.70 32.88
N THR A 292 67.68 -5.99 32.53
CA THR A 292 68.63 -6.90 33.17
C THR A 292 70.08 -6.54 32.85
N TYR A 293 70.40 -6.15 31.61
CA TYR A 293 71.73 -5.72 31.22
C TYR A 293 72.13 -4.39 31.87
N GLU A 294 71.23 -3.40 31.92
CA GLU A 294 71.41 -2.13 32.63
C GLU A 294 71.77 -2.39 34.10
N SER A 295 71.00 -3.23 34.79
CA SER A 295 71.29 -3.57 36.20
C SER A 295 72.63 -4.29 36.40
N ARG A 296 73.14 -5.01 35.38
CA ARG A 296 74.45 -5.66 35.41
C ARG A 296 75.56 -4.65 35.16
N ASP A 297 75.37 -3.74 34.22
CA ASP A 297 76.31 -2.66 33.92
C ASP A 297 76.47 -1.71 35.12
N GLU A 298 75.37 -1.35 35.79
CA GLU A 298 75.40 -0.61 37.06
C GLU A 298 76.22 -1.33 38.15
N LYS A 299 76.10 -2.66 38.24
CA LYS A 299 76.91 -3.45 39.20
C LYS A 299 78.38 -3.50 38.82
N LEU A 300 78.71 -3.64 37.53
CA LEU A 300 80.09 -3.69 37.05
C LEU A 300 80.76 -2.32 37.13
N SER A 301 80.07 -1.25 36.78
CA SER A 301 80.53 0.12 36.93
C SER A 301 80.74 0.47 38.41
N ALA A 302 79.82 0.10 39.31
CA ALA A 302 80.02 0.27 40.75
C ALA A 302 81.25 -0.50 41.27
N LYS A 303 81.51 -1.71 40.78
CA LYS A 303 82.73 -2.47 41.10
C LYS A 303 83.98 -1.80 40.54
N ARG A 304 83.92 -1.30 39.30
CA ARG A 304 85.02 -0.56 38.66
C ARG A 304 85.39 0.66 39.51
N VAL A 305 84.41 1.47 39.89
CA VAL A 305 84.63 2.65 40.75
C VAL A 305 85.28 2.25 42.07
N ARG A 306 84.80 1.18 42.75
CA ARG A 306 85.44 0.68 43.98
C ARG A 306 86.87 0.20 43.77
N LEU A 307 87.16 -0.49 42.67
CA LEU A 307 88.52 -0.93 42.35
C LEU A 307 89.44 0.26 42.03
N GLU A 308 88.92 1.27 41.33
CA GLU A 308 89.62 2.53 41.06
C GLU A 308 89.89 3.31 42.36
N GLU A 309 88.97 3.30 43.33
CA GLU A 309 89.16 3.89 44.66
C GLU A 309 90.20 3.13 45.52
N GLN A 310 90.30 1.80 45.39
CA GLN A 310 91.27 0.96 46.11
C GLN A 310 92.68 1.03 45.51
N LEU A 311 92.79 1.35 44.23
CA LEU A 311 94.04 1.43 43.48
C LEU A 311 95.09 2.36 44.13
N PRO A 312 94.78 3.61 44.55
CA PRO A 312 95.75 4.49 45.21
C PRO A 312 96.25 3.96 46.55
N GLU A 313 95.41 3.25 47.32
CA GLU A 313 95.83 2.62 48.58
C GLU A 313 96.84 1.50 48.32
N LEU A 314 96.59 0.67 47.31
CA LEU A 314 97.52 -0.39 46.88
C LEU A 314 98.82 0.19 46.31
N GLU A 315 98.75 1.24 45.49
CA GLU A 315 99.92 1.97 44.99
C GLU A 315 100.75 2.56 46.14
N SER A 316 100.10 3.16 47.14
CA SER A 316 100.77 3.68 48.34
C SER A 316 101.45 2.57 49.14
N ARG A 317 100.79 1.42 49.31
CA ARG A 317 101.38 0.27 50.00
C ARG A 317 102.56 -0.32 49.23
N LEU A 318 102.48 -0.38 47.91
CA LEU A 318 103.57 -0.83 47.05
C LEU A 318 104.75 0.14 47.15
N ALA A 319 104.49 1.45 47.11
CA ALA A 319 105.52 2.47 47.32
C ALA A 319 106.18 2.35 48.70
N SER A 320 105.41 2.09 49.76
CA SER A 320 105.93 1.83 51.11
C SER A 320 106.80 0.58 51.16
N LEU A 321 106.35 -0.55 50.59
CA LEU A 321 107.13 -1.79 50.57
C LEU A 321 108.41 -1.65 49.73
N LEU A 322 108.37 -0.89 48.63
CA LEU A 322 109.57 -0.59 47.86
C LEU A 322 110.55 0.24 48.68
N HIS A 323 110.07 1.22 49.44
CA HIS A 323 110.89 1.99 50.35
C HIS A 323 111.51 1.11 51.45
N ASP A 324 110.72 0.26 52.10
CA ASP A 324 111.21 -0.68 53.11
C ASP A 324 112.23 -1.67 52.53
N ASN A 325 112.03 -2.12 51.28
CA ASN A 325 112.97 -3.02 50.60
C ASN A 325 114.25 -2.30 50.19
N GLU A 326 114.17 -1.02 49.79
CA GLU A 326 115.34 -0.17 49.56
C GLU A 326 116.11 0.04 50.88
N GLU A 327 115.41 0.30 51.99
CA GLU A 327 116.02 0.35 53.33
C GLU A 327 116.69 -0.98 53.68
N LEU A 328 116.02 -2.12 53.49
CA LEU A 328 116.60 -3.44 53.74
C LEU A 328 117.78 -3.74 52.81
N GLU A 329 117.74 -3.35 51.54
CA GLU A 329 118.90 -3.49 50.63
C GLU A 329 120.07 -2.61 51.09
N THR A 330 119.81 -1.42 51.62
CA THR A 330 120.86 -0.60 52.25
C THR A 330 121.41 -1.21 53.54
N GLU A 331 120.58 -1.93 54.30
CA GLU A 331 120.97 -2.60 55.55
C GLU A 331 121.67 -3.95 55.33
N LEU A 332 121.25 -4.70 54.30
CA LEU A 332 121.85 -5.98 53.89
C LEU A 332 123.06 -5.79 52.97
N ALA A 333 123.40 -4.55 52.57
CA ALA A 333 124.57 -4.23 51.77
C ALA A 333 125.86 -4.74 52.46
N PRO A 334 126.49 -5.82 51.96
CA PRO A 334 127.70 -6.34 52.55
C PRO A 334 128.89 -5.42 52.24
N ARG A 335 129.71 -5.13 53.27
CA ARG A 335 131.01 -4.46 53.13
C ARG A 335 131.85 -5.10 52.01
N PRO A 336 132.53 -4.30 51.17
CA PRO A 336 133.15 -4.75 49.94
C PRO A 336 134.38 -5.64 50.19
N GLN A 337 134.43 -6.79 49.51
CA GLN A 337 135.66 -7.55 49.25
C GLN A 337 135.90 -7.71 47.74
N PRO A 338 137.16 -7.82 47.29
CA PRO A 338 137.57 -7.44 45.94
C PRO A 338 137.53 -8.60 44.92
N ARG A 339 136.99 -8.27 43.74
CA ARG A 339 137.28 -8.70 42.36
C ARG A 339 138.02 -10.04 42.12
N ILE A 340 137.39 -10.93 41.34
CA ILE A 340 138.04 -11.76 40.30
C ILE A 340 137.11 -11.85 39.06
N PRO A 341 137.64 -11.73 37.82
CA PRO A 341 136.88 -11.66 36.56
C PRO A 341 136.74 -13.04 35.88
N LEU A 342 135.76 -13.20 34.97
CA LEU A 342 135.84 -13.90 33.66
C LEU A 342 134.44 -14.18 33.05
N ALA A 343 134.08 -13.38 32.04
CA ALA A 343 133.80 -13.78 30.64
C ALA A 343 132.63 -14.78 30.31
N PRO A 344 132.28 -15.01 29.02
CA PRO A 344 130.96 -14.67 28.46
C PRO A 344 130.24 -15.88 27.81
N SER A 345 128.97 -15.73 27.39
CA SER A 345 128.29 -16.44 26.26
C SER A 345 126.77 -16.40 26.50
N ALA A 346 125.94 -15.65 25.76
CA ALA A 346 125.53 -15.76 24.35
C ALA A 346 124.27 -16.64 24.13
N HIS A 347 123.35 -16.12 23.29
CA HIS A 347 122.26 -16.78 22.55
C HIS A 347 121.03 -17.18 23.39
N SER A 348 119.76 -17.05 22.98
CA SER A 348 119.08 -16.97 21.67
C SER A 348 117.61 -16.55 21.95
N HIS A 349 117.02 -15.56 21.28
CA HIS A 349 116.30 -15.63 19.98
C HIS A 349 114.90 -16.33 19.97
N TRP A 350 113.83 -15.51 19.94
CA TRP A 350 112.54 -15.59 19.16
C TRP A 350 111.57 -16.80 19.34
N PRO A 351 110.31 -16.80 18.79
CA PRO A 351 109.58 -15.77 18.01
C PRO A 351 108.10 -15.49 18.41
N VAL A 352 107.60 -14.44 17.77
CA VAL A 352 106.22 -14.11 17.36
C VAL A 352 105.41 -15.32 16.86
N THR A 353 104.10 -15.38 17.15
CA THR A 353 103.13 -16.02 16.23
C THR A 353 101.80 -15.25 16.24
N ALA A 354 101.41 -14.86 15.03
CA ALA A 354 100.15 -14.25 14.65
C ALA A 354 99.07 -15.31 14.36
N MET A 355 97.88 -14.85 13.93
CA MET A 355 96.73 -15.59 13.37
C MET A 355 95.74 -16.19 14.40
N ALA A 356 94.42 -16.17 14.21
CA ALA A 356 93.62 -15.89 13.03
C ALA A 356 92.24 -15.31 13.41
N ARG A 357 91.80 -14.33 12.61
CA ARG A 357 90.38 -14.10 12.32
C ARG A 357 89.80 -15.36 11.68
N GLN A 358 88.60 -15.79 12.09
CA GLN A 358 87.70 -16.50 11.21
C GLN A 358 86.29 -15.94 11.37
N ALA A 359 85.86 -15.29 10.30
CA ALA A 359 84.50 -14.89 10.06
C ALA A 359 83.68 -16.08 9.56
N SER A 360 82.37 -15.86 9.55
CA SER A 360 81.36 -16.43 8.65
C SER A 360 80.46 -17.54 9.21
N SER A 361 79.21 -17.12 9.41
CA SER A 361 78.05 -17.64 8.67
C SER A 361 77.63 -19.09 8.95
N ALA A 362 76.71 -19.24 9.88
CA ALA A 362 75.62 -20.20 9.84
C ALA A 362 74.44 -19.50 10.57
N GLY A 363 73.23 -19.33 10.03
CA GLY A 363 72.46 -20.24 9.19
C GLY A 363 71.46 -20.97 10.07
N SER A 364 70.25 -20.42 10.23
CA SER A 364 68.99 -21.06 10.69
C SER A 364 68.08 -19.99 11.33
N HIS A 365 66.79 -19.93 11.06
CA HIS A 365 65.96 -20.53 10.01
C HIS A 365 64.69 -19.69 9.92
#